data_AF-A0A7S4E2W8-F1
#
_entry.id   AF-A0A7S4E2W8-F1
#
_cell.length_a   1.000
_cell.length_b   1.000
_cell.length_c   1.000
_cell.angle_alpha   90.00
_cell.angle_beta   90.00
_cell.angle_gamma   90.00
#
_symmetry.space_group_name_H-M   'P 1'
#
loop_
_entity.id
_entity.type
_entity.pdbx_description
1 polymer ?
#
loop_
_entity_poly.entity_id
_entity_poly.type
_entity_poly.pdbx_seq_one_letter_code
_entity_poly.pdbx_strand_id
1 'polypeptide(L)'
;ACYGYFRAPPLYRNAVAAEYVTLISPCAPKGLSILAAIAPRMPHVKFLCVATAWTNAVVQHILKRFPNVMVEAGAPDVDVFYRRTRVLLVPSIWPEAFGLVATEAAARGIPVLSTDFGGLAEANPVERLRL
;
A
#
# COMPACT_ATOMS: atom_id res chain seq x y z
N ALA A 1 -24.51 14.32 3.82
CA ALA A 1 -24.49 12.94 3.32
C ALA A 1 -23.47 12.15 4.12
N CYS A 2 -23.81 10.95 4.62
CA CYS A 2 -22.86 10.11 5.33
C CYS A 2 -21.68 9.81 4.39
N TYR A 3 -20.43 10.02 4.82
CA TYR A 3 -19.19 9.82 4.05
C TYR A 3 -18.94 8.34 3.64
N GLY A 4 -19.99 7.53 3.49
CA GLY A 4 -19.90 6.10 3.21
C GLY A 4 -19.54 5.25 4.41
N TYR A 5 -19.33 5.82 5.60
CA TYR A 5 -18.87 5.09 6.80
C TYR A 5 -19.71 3.86 7.19
N PHE A 6 -21.00 3.84 6.85
CA PHE A 6 -21.89 2.72 7.16
C PHE A 6 -22.14 1.76 5.98
N ARG A 7 -21.51 2.00 4.82
CA ARG A 7 -21.56 1.06 3.69
C ARG A 7 -20.42 0.07 3.84
N ALA A 8 -20.73 -1.22 3.73
CA ALA A 8 -19.70 -2.23 3.64
C ALA A 8 -18.81 -1.95 2.41
N PRO A 9 -17.48 -2.03 2.54
CA PRO A 9 -16.58 -1.87 1.40
C PRO A 9 -16.78 -3.03 0.41
N PRO A 10 -16.48 -2.82 -0.88
CA PRO A 10 -16.56 -3.89 -1.87
C PRO A 10 -15.54 -5.01 -1.57
N LEU A 11 -15.92 -6.26 -1.80
CA LEU A 11 -15.02 -7.40 -1.67
C LEU A 11 -14.42 -7.80 -3.03
N TYR A 12 -13.10 -7.76 -3.14
CA TYR A 12 -12.35 -8.22 -4.30
C TYR A 12 -11.95 -9.69 -4.16
N ARG A 13 -12.88 -10.58 -4.53
CA ARG A 13 -12.74 -12.05 -4.35
C ARG A 13 -11.50 -12.67 -5.01
N ASN A 14 -10.91 -12.01 -6.00
CA ASN A 14 -9.72 -12.48 -6.69
C ASN A 14 -8.66 -11.39 -6.81
N ALA A 15 -8.25 -10.82 -5.68
CA ALA A 15 -7.13 -9.86 -5.65
C ALA A 15 -5.88 -10.41 -6.34
N VAL A 16 -5.66 -11.73 -6.33
CA VAL A 16 -4.50 -12.39 -6.96
C VAL A 16 -4.40 -12.15 -8.47
N ALA A 17 -5.54 -11.93 -9.15
CA ALA A 17 -5.56 -11.61 -10.58
C ALA A 17 -5.26 -10.14 -10.88
N ALA A 18 -5.19 -9.28 -9.86
CA ALA A 18 -4.83 -7.88 -10.04
C ALA A 18 -3.32 -7.73 -10.32
N GLU A 19 -2.95 -6.54 -10.79
CA GLU A 19 -1.66 -6.33 -11.45
C GLU A 19 -0.57 -5.82 -10.49
N TYR A 20 -0.93 -4.99 -9.50
CA TYR A 20 0.06 -4.20 -8.77
C TYR A 20 0.32 -4.69 -7.34
N VAL A 21 1.59 -4.60 -6.93
CA VAL A 21 1.93 -4.45 -5.51
C VAL A 21 1.85 -2.97 -5.16
N THR A 22 0.92 -2.61 -4.30
CA THR A 22 0.61 -1.19 -4.04
C THR A 22 1.23 -0.73 -2.73
N LEU A 23 1.72 0.50 -2.71
CA LEU A 23 2.13 1.23 -1.50
C LEU A 23 1.34 2.54 -1.45
N ILE A 24 0.75 2.83 -0.29
CA ILE A 24 0.09 4.09 -0.04
C ILE A 24 1.06 5.03 0.64
N SER A 25 1.22 6.22 0.07
CA SER A 25 1.98 7.32 0.67
C SER A 25 3.45 6.99 0.97
N PRO A 26 4.22 6.34 0.06
CA PRO A 26 5.62 6.02 0.32
C PRO A 26 6.43 7.28 0.67
N CYS A 27 7.20 7.19 1.74
CA CYS A 27 8.12 8.22 2.22
C CYS A 27 9.18 7.55 3.11
N ALA A 28 10.17 8.30 3.60
CA ALA A 28 11.26 7.73 4.39
C ALA A 28 10.78 6.83 5.56
N PRO A 29 9.88 7.27 6.46
CA PRO A 29 9.35 6.41 7.54
C PRO A 29 8.40 5.31 7.06
N LYS A 30 7.80 5.45 5.88
CA LYS A 30 6.86 4.47 5.28
C LYS A 30 7.56 3.49 4.32
N GLY A 31 8.85 3.25 4.55
CA GLY A 31 9.62 2.21 3.86
C GLY A 31 10.03 2.55 2.43
N LEU A 32 10.22 3.84 2.10
CA LEU A 32 10.76 4.24 0.80
C LEU A 32 12.09 3.55 0.46
N SER A 33 12.98 3.41 1.45
CA SER A 33 14.27 2.73 1.28
C SER A 33 14.10 1.25 0.94
N ILE A 34 13.12 0.58 1.55
CA ILE A 34 12.79 -0.82 1.28
C ILE A 34 12.27 -0.96 -0.15
N LEU A 35 11.32 -0.11 -0.55
CA LEU A 35 10.81 -0.10 -1.92
C LEU A 35 11.95 0.12 -2.94
N ALA A 36 12.81 1.11 -2.70
CA ALA A 36 13.95 1.41 -3.57
C ALA A 36 14.95 0.24 -3.68
N ALA A 37 15.08 -0.57 -2.63
CA ALA A 37 15.91 -1.77 -2.64
C ALA A 37 15.25 -2.94 -3.40
N ILE A 38 13.95 -3.16 -3.25
CA ILE A 38 13.29 -4.34 -3.84
C ILE A 38 12.87 -4.13 -5.30
N ALA A 39 12.48 -2.90 -5.69
CA ALA A 39 12.01 -2.60 -7.05
C ALA A 39 12.99 -3.07 -8.15
N PRO A 40 14.31 -2.76 -8.10
CA PRO A 40 15.24 -3.22 -9.14
C PRO A 40 15.55 -4.72 -9.07
N ARG A 41 15.32 -5.37 -7.92
CA ARG A 41 15.52 -6.83 -7.74
C ARG A 41 14.33 -7.64 -8.24
N MET A 42 13.19 -6.99 -8.46
CA MET A 42 11.94 -7.61 -8.90
C MET A 42 11.39 -6.94 -10.17
N PRO A 43 12.11 -6.99 -11.31
CA PRO A 43 11.74 -6.27 -12.53
C PRO A 43 10.41 -6.73 -13.15
N HIS A 44 9.95 -7.95 -12.81
CA HIS A 44 8.68 -8.51 -13.27
C HIS A 44 7.47 -8.08 -12.41
N VAL A 45 7.71 -7.51 -11.22
CA VAL A 45 6.66 -7.02 -10.32
C VAL A 45 6.38 -5.57 -10.66
N LYS A 46 5.09 -5.25 -10.88
CA LYS A 46 4.63 -3.88 -11.09
C LYS A 46 4.23 -3.26 -9.76
N PHE A 47 4.88 -2.18 -9.38
CA PHE A 47 4.59 -1.44 -8.15
C PHE A 47 3.72 -0.22 -8.45
N LEU A 48 2.67 -0.02 -7.66
CA LEU A 48 1.86 1.19 -7.68
C LEU A 48 2.11 2.00 -6.41
N CYS A 49 2.65 3.20 -6.54
CA CYS A 49 2.89 4.14 -5.46
C CYS A 49 1.83 5.24 -5.50
N VAL A 50 0.90 5.22 -4.55
CA VAL A 50 -0.13 6.26 -4.42
C VAL A 50 0.43 7.42 -3.60
N ALA A 51 0.73 8.53 -4.26
CA ALA A 51 1.31 9.71 -3.62
C ALA A 51 0.24 10.53 -2.90
N THR A 52 0.31 10.57 -1.56
CA THR A 52 -0.52 11.46 -0.73
C THR A 52 0.37 12.52 -0.06
N ALA A 53 -0.12 13.18 1.01
CA ALA A 53 0.58 14.27 1.69
C ALA A 53 2.02 13.93 2.15
N TRP A 54 2.37 12.66 2.40
CA TRP A 54 3.73 12.30 2.82
C TRP A 54 4.69 12.01 1.66
N THR A 55 4.18 11.86 0.43
CA THR A 55 4.98 11.57 -0.77
C THR A 55 5.27 12.87 -1.53
N ASN A 56 6.27 13.61 -1.05
CA ASN A 56 6.67 14.89 -1.65
C ASN A 56 7.32 14.72 -3.04
N ALA A 57 7.57 15.84 -3.73
CA ALA A 57 8.12 15.86 -5.08
C ALA A 57 9.48 15.14 -5.21
N VAL A 58 10.34 15.22 -4.18
CA VAL A 58 11.63 14.53 -4.15
C VAL A 58 11.43 13.01 -4.12
N VAL A 59 10.52 12.53 -3.27
CA VAL A 59 10.20 11.11 -3.21
C VAL A 59 9.60 10.64 -4.53
N GLN A 60 8.69 11.39 -5.13
CA GLN A 60 8.13 11.06 -6.45
C GLN A 60 9.22 10.99 -7.53
N HIS A 61 10.18 11.91 -7.52
CA HIS A 61 11.29 11.90 -8.45
C HIS A 61 12.17 10.64 -8.29
N ILE A 62 12.47 10.23 -7.05
CA ILE A 62 13.20 8.99 -6.77
C ILE A 62 12.44 7.78 -7.30
N LEU A 63 11.14 7.67 -7.02
CA LEU A 63 10.31 6.55 -7.43
C LEU A 63 10.22 6.40 -8.94
N LYS A 64 10.12 7.52 -9.67
CA LYS A 64 10.06 7.55 -11.15
C LYS A 64 11.35 7.06 -11.83
N ARG A 65 12.44 6.82 -11.10
CA ARG A 65 13.68 6.24 -11.65
C ARG A 65 13.57 4.73 -11.87
N PHE A 66 12.59 4.07 -11.25
CA PHE A 66 12.40 2.63 -11.39
C PHE A 66 11.37 2.34 -12.50
N PRO A 67 11.72 1.58 -13.55
CA PRO A 67 10.83 1.37 -14.70
C PRO A 67 9.58 0.53 -14.37
N ASN A 68 9.62 -0.23 -13.28
CA ASN A 68 8.51 -1.05 -12.79
C ASN A 68 7.73 -0.38 -11.66
N VAL A 69 7.94 0.92 -11.40
CA VAL A 69 7.20 1.70 -10.41
C VAL A 69 6.35 2.76 -11.11
N MET A 70 5.04 2.67 -10.93
CA MET A 70 4.09 3.70 -11.32
C MET A 70 3.74 4.57 -10.13
N VAL A 71 3.73 5.89 -10.32
CA VAL A 71 3.36 6.86 -9.28
C VAL A 71 2.07 7.56 -9.70
N GLU A 72 1.00 7.41 -8.92
CA GLU A 72 -0.29 8.06 -9.14
C GLU A 72 -0.62 8.99 -7.97
N ALA A 73 -1.30 10.11 -8.22
CA ALA A 73 -1.77 10.98 -7.15
C ALA A 73 -2.91 10.32 -6.37
N GLY A 74 -2.94 10.51 -5.05
CA GLY A 74 -4.05 10.04 -4.22
C GLY A 74 -5.39 10.63 -4.65
N ALA A 75 -6.44 9.83 -4.50
CA ALA A 75 -7.82 10.20 -4.81
C ALA A 75 -8.70 10.05 -3.56
N PRO A 76 -9.83 10.78 -3.46
CA PRO A 76 -10.79 10.60 -2.36
C PRO A 76 -11.40 9.20 -2.30
N ASP A 77 -11.59 8.58 -3.47
CA ASP A 77 -12.00 7.19 -3.58
C ASP A 77 -10.77 6.29 -3.67
N VAL A 78 -10.52 5.50 -2.61
CA VAL A 78 -9.38 4.58 -2.54
C VAL A 78 -9.57 3.34 -3.43
N ASP A 79 -10.82 3.01 -3.79
CA ASP A 79 -11.15 1.80 -4.55
C ASP A 79 -10.60 1.86 -5.98
N VAL A 80 -10.33 3.05 -6.50
CA VAL A 80 -9.65 3.25 -7.79
C VAL A 80 -8.26 2.61 -7.83
N PHE A 81 -7.59 2.49 -6.67
CA PHE A 81 -6.30 1.83 -6.51
C PHE A 81 -6.46 0.38 -6.03
N TYR A 82 -7.30 0.16 -5.01
CA TYR A 82 -7.44 -1.17 -4.40
C TYR A 82 -7.99 -2.21 -5.37
N ARG A 83 -8.88 -1.87 -6.30
CA ARG A 83 -9.35 -2.80 -7.34
C ARG A 83 -8.24 -3.33 -8.27
N ARG A 84 -7.10 -2.63 -8.35
CA ARG A 84 -5.91 -2.97 -9.15
C ARG A 84 -4.79 -3.57 -8.29
N THR A 85 -5.00 -3.64 -6.98
CA THR A 85 -4.01 -4.05 -6.00
C THR A 85 -4.09 -5.56 -5.77
N ARG A 86 -3.01 -6.25 -6.08
CA ARG A 86 -2.82 -7.68 -5.82
C ARG A 86 -2.41 -7.95 -4.39
N VAL A 87 -1.48 -7.14 -3.89
CA VAL A 87 -0.98 -7.15 -2.51
C VAL A 87 -0.75 -5.70 -2.11
N LEU A 88 -1.19 -5.33 -0.91
CA LEU A 88 -0.80 -4.07 -0.30
C LEU A 88 0.50 -4.28 0.48
N LEU A 89 1.54 -3.53 0.16
CA LEU A 89 2.80 -3.53 0.89
C LEU A 89 2.85 -2.32 1.83
N VAL A 90 3.04 -2.59 3.13
CA VAL A 90 3.11 -1.58 4.20
C VAL A 90 4.41 -1.73 4.98
N PRO A 91 5.56 -1.36 4.38
CA PRO A 91 6.89 -1.67 4.92
C PRO A 91 7.36 -0.56 5.88
N SER A 92 6.48 -0.06 6.75
CA SER A 92 6.77 1.08 7.61
C SER A 92 7.83 0.73 8.64
N ILE A 93 8.88 1.56 8.73
CA ILE A 93 9.97 1.45 9.71
C ILE A 93 9.76 2.38 10.92
N TRP A 94 8.69 3.16 10.88
CA TRP A 94 8.22 4.01 11.96
C TRP A 94 6.99 3.37 12.61
N PRO A 95 6.78 3.54 13.94
CA PRO A 95 5.58 3.03 14.58
C PRO A 95 4.33 3.72 14.00
N GLU A 96 3.55 3.00 13.21
CA GLU A 96 2.24 3.49 12.79
C GLU A 96 1.28 3.50 13.98
N ALA A 97 0.44 4.53 14.06
CA ALA A 97 -0.55 4.64 15.14
C ALA A 97 -1.57 3.49 15.08
N PHE A 98 -2.08 3.17 13.88
CA PHE A 98 -3.03 2.07 13.69
C PHE A 98 -2.88 1.34 12.34
N GLY A 99 -2.34 1.96 11.27
CA GLY A 99 -2.24 1.27 9.98
C GLY A 99 -3.58 1.12 9.26
N LEU A 100 -4.37 2.19 9.16
CA LEU A 100 -5.70 2.20 8.52
C LEU A 100 -5.72 1.55 7.13
N VAL A 101 -4.70 1.79 6.31
CA VAL A 101 -4.58 1.21 4.96
C VAL A 101 -4.55 -0.32 4.98
N ALA A 102 -3.93 -0.93 6.01
CA ALA A 102 -3.92 -2.38 6.17
C ALA A 102 -5.33 -2.90 6.48
N THR A 103 -6.04 -2.25 7.41
CA THR A 103 -7.41 -2.63 7.76
C THR A 103 -8.36 -2.47 6.58
N GLU A 104 -8.28 -1.34 5.86
CA GLU A 104 -9.13 -1.05 4.70
C GLU A 104 -8.93 -2.03 3.54
N ALA A 105 -7.68 -2.42 3.27
CA ALA A 105 -7.35 -3.39 2.24
C ALA A 105 -7.79 -4.80 2.65
N ALA A 106 -7.53 -5.21 3.89
CA ALA A 106 -7.98 -6.49 4.42
C ALA A 106 -9.51 -6.62 4.37
N ALA A 107 -10.25 -5.57 4.71
CA ALA A 107 -11.72 -5.52 4.62
C ALA A 107 -12.25 -5.70 3.17
N ARG A 108 -11.41 -5.49 2.16
CA ARG A 108 -11.72 -5.69 0.73
C ARG A 108 -11.21 -7.03 0.20
N GLY A 109 -10.62 -7.88 1.04
CA GLY A 109 -10.04 -9.16 0.64
C GLY A 109 -8.67 -9.03 -0.05
N ILE A 110 -7.99 -7.89 0.10
CA ILE A 110 -6.63 -7.71 -0.42
C ILE A 110 -5.62 -8.20 0.63
N PRO A 111 -4.70 -9.12 0.28
CA PRO A 111 -3.61 -9.49 1.17
C PRO A 111 -2.70 -8.31 1.50
N VAL A 112 -2.34 -8.17 2.77
CA VAL A 112 -1.45 -7.11 3.26
C VAL A 112 -0.15 -7.72 3.75
N LEU A 113 0.97 -7.30 3.16
CA LEU A 113 2.32 -7.57 3.66
C LEU A 113 2.79 -6.34 4.43
N SER A 114 2.94 -6.45 5.74
CA SER A 114 3.32 -5.32 6.61
C SER A 114 4.54 -5.65 7.46
N THR A 115 5.18 -4.65 8.07
CA THR A 115 6.09 -4.89 9.19
C THR A 115 5.33 -5.32 10.44
N ASP A 116 5.96 -6.13 11.30
CA ASP A 116 5.42 -6.56 12.59
C ASP A 116 5.77 -5.56 13.71
N PHE A 117 5.32 -4.31 13.55
CA PHE A 117 5.72 -3.21 14.44
C PHE A 117 4.62 -2.17 14.67
N GLY A 118 4.46 -1.73 15.91
CA GLY A 118 3.45 -0.73 16.29
C GLY A 118 2.02 -1.17 15.96
N GLY A 119 1.17 -0.23 15.55
CA GLY A 119 -0.23 -0.51 15.22
C GLY A 119 -0.43 -1.46 14.03
N LEU A 120 0.59 -1.72 13.20
CA LEU A 120 0.48 -2.67 12.09
C LEU A 120 0.36 -4.12 12.57
N ALA A 121 0.94 -4.47 13.72
CA ALA A 121 0.78 -5.79 14.31
C ALA A 121 -0.68 -6.07 14.71
N GLU A 122 -1.44 -5.03 15.08
CA GLU A 122 -2.86 -5.13 15.40
C GLU A 122 -3.74 -5.06 14.13
N ALA A 123 -3.40 -4.20 13.17
CA ALA A 123 -4.23 -3.97 11.99
C ALA A 123 -4.10 -5.00 10.87
N ASN A 124 -2.99 -5.73 10.78
CA ASN A 124 -2.86 -6.84 9.85
C ASN A 124 -3.26 -8.15 10.56
N PRO A 125 -4.47 -8.70 10.36
CA PRO A 125 -4.92 -9.87 11.11
C PRO A 125 -4.21 -11.18 10.72
N VAL A 126 -3.38 -11.17 9.67
CA VAL A 126 -2.71 -12.37 9.15
C VAL A 126 -1.24 -12.36 9.58
N GLU A 127 -0.94 -13.02 10.69
CA GLU A 127 0.41 -13.07 11.29
C GLU A 127 1.51 -13.49 10.31
N ARG A 128 1.28 -14.51 9.47
CA ARG A 128 2.25 -14.98 8.47
C ARG A 128 2.60 -13.96 7.36
N LEU A 129 1.87 -12.85 7.28
CA LEU A 129 2.10 -11.75 6.33
C LEU A 129 2.66 -10.50 7.03
N ARG A 130 3.23 -10.68 8.23
CA ARG A 130 3.98 -9.65 8.95
C ARG A 130 5.48 -9.99 8.86
N LEU A 131 6.31 -8.98 8.63
CA LEU A 131 7.77 -9.06 8.41
C LEU A 131 8.56 -8.50 9.58
#